data_AF-A0A0B5I3U8-F1
#
_entry.id   AF-A0A0B5I3U8-F1
#
_cell.length_a   1.000
_cell.length_b   1.000
_cell.length_c   1.000
_cell.angle_alpha   90.00
_cell.angle_beta   90.00
_cell.angle_gamma   90.00
#
_symmetry.space_group_name_H-M   'P 1'
#
loop_
_entity.id
_entity.type
_entity.pdbx_description
1 polymer ?
#
loop_
_entity_poly.entity_id
_entity_poly.type
_entity_poly.pdbx_seq_one_letter_code
_entity_poly.pdbx_strand_id
1 'polypeptide(L)'
;MSMQATPEGLPDGVSGTDLREAWRTGRVFGPPIRRTFRDVIADRLSDPLPPQAAMLFEPLADPHWDSDGFFLGDFYNEILHQDTCHPYTAEGVALLAALSVDGRVPPQIRFQTVVLLFEIATAADRHLAQCWPDIPPHADPESEGRARDAVRFCIPDLLARWAIECPAVRLALAGIAVVFPTVRTLPALTSRLQGFAEQHPQGTDIGDYVRFVLILAAGDDQHTLTAVETLTDAYWTGTARRAPARARALHLLGQMLTAVGGNLRLQR
;
A
#
# COMPACT_ATOMS: atom_id res chain seq x y z
N MET A 1 9.53 49.17 21.89
CA MET A 1 8.48 48.16 21.60
C MET A 1 8.99 47.27 20.47
N SER A 2 9.64 46.17 20.83
CA SER A 2 10.03 45.12 19.90
C SER A 2 9.28 43.86 20.31
N MET A 3 8.39 43.37 19.43
CA MET A 3 7.76 42.06 19.57
C MET A 3 8.73 41.02 19.02
N GLN A 4 9.28 40.19 19.91
CA GLN A 4 9.86 38.90 19.53
C GLN A 4 8.72 37.87 19.50
N ALA A 5 8.49 37.28 18.33
CA ALA A 5 7.61 36.13 18.18
C ALA A 5 8.44 34.85 18.44
N THR A 6 8.05 34.11 19.47
CA THR A 6 8.45 32.72 19.71
C THR A 6 7.93 31.81 18.60
N PRO A 7 8.71 30.85 18.07
CA PRO A 7 8.20 29.86 17.13
C PRO A 7 7.36 28.83 17.88
N GLU A 8 6.14 28.59 17.37
CA GLU A 8 5.26 27.49 17.78
C GLU A 8 5.99 26.15 17.62
N GLY A 9 6.11 25.43 18.74
CA GLY A 9 6.65 24.08 18.78
C GLY A 9 5.72 23.10 18.07
N LEU A 10 6.32 22.27 17.21
CA LEU A 10 5.73 21.00 16.76
C LEU A 10 5.49 20.10 17.98
N PRO A 11 4.38 19.34 18.04
CA PRO A 11 4.17 18.40 19.13
C PRO A 11 5.19 17.26 19.05
N ASP A 12 5.93 17.11 20.16
CA ASP A 12 6.88 16.04 20.44
C ASP A 12 6.22 14.65 20.48
N GLY A 13 6.96 13.65 20.00
CA GLY A 13 6.96 12.31 20.58
C GLY A 13 5.79 11.39 20.22
N VAL A 14 5.78 10.85 19.00
CA VAL A 14 5.06 9.60 18.71
C VAL A 14 5.98 8.43 19.07
N SER A 15 5.77 7.82 20.23
CA SER A 15 6.51 6.63 20.68
C SER A 15 6.08 5.40 19.88
N GLY A 16 6.90 4.35 19.82
CA GLY A 16 6.50 3.03 19.31
C GLY A 16 5.26 2.44 20.01
N THR A 17 4.82 3.03 21.12
CA THR A 17 3.55 2.76 21.81
C THR A 17 2.32 3.28 21.07
N ASP A 18 2.39 4.43 20.38
CA ASP A 18 1.27 5.02 19.61
C ASP A 18 0.93 4.21 18.35
N LEU A 19 1.96 3.61 17.72
CA LEU A 19 1.78 2.63 16.65
C LEU A 19 0.94 1.45 17.13
N ARG A 20 1.21 0.98 18.34
CA ARG A 20 0.57 -0.20 18.92
C ARG A 20 -0.85 0.12 19.38
N GLU A 21 -1.10 1.30 19.91
CA GLU A 21 -2.42 1.69 20.42
C GLU A 21 -3.40 2.03 19.29
N ALA A 22 -2.94 2.68 18.21
CA ALA A 22 -3.75 2.90 17.00
C ALA A 22 -4.08 1.59 16.26
N TRP A 23 -3.22 0.57 16.38
CA TRP A 23 -3.46 -0.78 15.81
C TRP A 23 -4.29 -1.70 16.73
N ARG A 24 -4.10 -1.63 18.06
CA ARG A 24 -4.80 -2.49 19.05
C ARG A 24 -6.22 -2.05 19.37
N THR A 25 -6.54 -0.77 19.28
CA THR A 25 -7.91 -0.29 19.56
C THR A 25 -8.90 -0.67 18.47
N GLY A 26 -8.48 -1.40 17.43
CA GLY A 26 -9.30 -2.13 16.46
C GLY A 26 -10.22 -3.23 17.04
N ARG A 27 -10.79 -3.03 18.24
CA ARG A 27 -12.08 -3.61 18.56
C ARG A 27 -13.09 -3.03 17.58
N VAL A 28 -13.55 -3.86 16.65
CA VAL A 28 -14.70 -3.57 15.80
C VAL A 28 -15.96 -3.58 16.69
N PHE A 29 -16.13 -2.54 17.52
CA PHE A 29 -17.45 -2.13 17.97
C PHE A 29 -18.03 -1.26 16.85
N GLY A 30 -18.41 -1.92 15.75
CA GLY A 30 -18.86 -1.27 14.54
C GLY A 30 -19.75 -2.18 13.70
N PRO A 31 -20.45 -1.64 12.70
CA PRO A 31 -21.17 -2.45 11.74
C PRO A 31 -20.19 -3.42 11.03
N PRO A 32 -20.67 -4.58 10.53
CA PRO A 32 -19.86 -5.50 9.74
C PRO A 32 -19.11 -4.76 8.62
N ILE A 33 -17.86 -5.16 8.31
CA ILE A 33 -17.01 -4.39 7.38
C ILE A 33 -17.67 -4.21 6.01
N ARG A 34 -18.42 -5.21 5.55
CA ARG A 34 -19.20 -5.18 4.32
C ARG A 34 -20.23 -4.03 4.31
N ARG A 35 -20.90 -3.76 5.43
CA ARG A 35 -21.83 -2.63 5.54
C ARG A 35 -21.09 -1.31 5.46
N THR A 36 -19.96 -1.17 6.15
CA THR A 36 -19.10 0.03 6.04
C THR A 36 -18.66 0.25 4.60
N PHE A 37 -18.22 -0.80 3.89
CA PHE A 37 -17.81 -0.71 2.49
C PHE A 37 -18.96 -0.26 1.60
N ARG A 38 -20.13 -0.90 1.71
CA ARG A 38 -21.33 -0.52 0.98
C ARG A 38 -21.67 0.97 1.19
N ASP A 39 -21.71 1.42 2.44
CA ASP A 39 -22.09 2.80 2.77
C ASP A 39 -21.04 3.79 2.21
N VAL A 40 -19.75 3.47 2.28
CA VAL A 40 -18.68 4.28 1.69
C VAL A 40 -18.79 4.35 0.17
N ILE A 41 -19.01 3.21 -0.50
CA ILE A 41 -19.10 3.16 -1.96
C ILE A 41 -20.35 3.89 -2.46
N ALA A 42 -21.49 3.72 -1.79
CA ALA A 42 -22.72 4.42 -2.13
C ALA A 42 -22.60 5.96 -2.01
N ASP A 43 -21.84 6.44 -1.03
CA ASP A 43 -21.65 7.89 -0.83
C ASP A 43 -20.61 8.50 -1.77
N ARG A 44 -19.59 7.73 -2.18
CA ARG A 44 -18.40 8.27 -2.87
C ARG A 44 -18.40 8.04 -4.37
N LEU A 45 -19.06 6.99 -4.85
CA LEU A 45 -19.08 6.64 -6.27
C LEU A 45 -20.47 6.91 -6.85
N SER A 46 -20.48 7.38 -8.10
CA SER A 46 -21.71 7.58 -8.87
C SER A 46 -21.93 6.42 -9.82
N ASP A 47 -23.19 6.19 -10.20
CA ASP A 47 -23.55 5.16 -11.17
C ASP A 47 -22.98 5.46 -12.57
N PRO A 48 -22.57 4.43 -13.34
CA PRO A 48 -22.62 3.00 -12.99
C PRO A 48 -21.43 2.56 -12.12
N LEU A 49 -21.70 1.73 -11.12
CA LEU A 49 -20.66 1.12 -10.27
C LEU A 49 -19.90 0.00 -11.01
N PRO A 50 -18.60 -0.22 -10.67
CA PRO A 50 -17.83 -1.36 -11.15
C PRO A 50 -18.52 -2.70 -10.87
N PRO A 51 -18.37 -3.73 -11.73
CA PRO A 51 -18.99 -5.04 -11.51
C PRO A 51 -18.68 -5.66 -10.15
N GLN A 52 -17.46 -5.47 -9.63
CA GLN A 52 -17.03 -5.97 -8.32
C GLN A 52 -17.83 -5.36 -7.15
N ALA A 53 -18.48 -4.21 -7.35
CA ALA A 53 -19.33 -3.60 -6.34
C ALA A 53 -20.58 -4.46 -6.06
N ALA A 54 -20.99 -5.36 -6.97
CA ALA A 54 -22.15 -6.24 -6.81
C ALA A 54 -22.13 -6.98 -5.46
N MET A 55 -20.96 -7.48 -5.03
CA MET A 55 -20.78 -8.14 -3.74
C MET A 55 -21.19 -7.30 -2.53
N LEU A 56 -21.20 -5.97 -2.64
CA LEU A 56 -21.58 -5.04 -1.57
C LEU A 56 -23.09 -4.84 -1.48
N PHE A 57 -23.80 -4.95 -2.60
CA PHE A 57 -25.21 -4.57 -2.73
C PHE A 57 -26.16 -5.76 -2.88
N GLU A 58 -25.67 -6.90 -3.38
CA GLU A 58 -26.48 -8.11 -3.51
C GLU A 58 -26.90 -8.67 -2.14
N PRO A 59 -28.07 -9.33 -2.03
CA PRO A 59 -28.41 -10.09 -0.83
C PRO A 59 -27.29 -11.06 -0.46
N LEU A 60 -27.03 -11.30 0.83
CA LEU A 60 -26.07 -12.35 1.25
C LEU A 60 -26.52 -13.69 0.67
N ALA A 61 -25.87 -14.11 -0.42
CA ALA A 61 -26.12 -15.40 -1.05
C ALA A 61 -25.23 -16.48 -0.44
N ASP A 62 -24.05 -16.11 0.07
CA ASP A 62 -23.11 -17.05 0.65
C ASP A 62 -23.23 -17.13 2.19
N PRO A 63 -23.69 -18.26 2.74
CA PRO A 63 -23.73 -18.49 4.19
C PRO A 63 -22.34 -18.57 4.85
N HIS A 64 -21.23 -18.55 4.10
CA HIS A 64 -19.87 -18.56 4.65
C HIS A 64 -19.32 -17.15 4.92
N TRP A 65 -20.05 -16.10 4.54
CA TRP A 65 -19.71 -14.70 4.83
C TRP A 65 -20.08 -14.26 6.26
N ASP A 66 -20.14 -15.21 7.19
CA ASP A 66 -20.40 -14.96 8.60
C ASP A 66 -19.25 -14.22 9.32
N SER A 67 -18.10 -14.06 8.64
CA SER A 67 -16.96 -13.28 9.15
C SER A 67 -16.47 -12.25 8.14
N ASP A 68 -16.07 -11.08 8.67
CA ASP A 68 -15.41 -10.01 7.90
C ASP A 68 -14.17 -10.52 7.16
N GLY A 69 -13.47 -11.54 7.69
CA GLY A 69 -12.26 -12.11 7.08
C GLY A 69 -12.53 -12.82 5.75
N PHE A 70 -13.59 -13.64 5.68
CA PHE A 70 -13.98 -14.33 4.44
C PHE A 70 -14.42 -13.32 3.38
N PHE A 71 -15.28 -12.37 3.76
CA PHE A 71 -15.74 -11.32 2.84
C PHE A 71 -14.57 -10.49 2.28
N LEU A 72 -13.60 -10.07 3.11
CA LEU A 72 -12.45 -9.30 2.63
C LEU A 72 -11.57 -10.11 1.68
N GLY A 73 -11.39 -11.41 1.94
CA GLY A 73 -10.66 -12.31 1.05
C GLY A 73 -11.30 -12.35 -0.34
N ASP A 74 -12.60 -12.63 -0.41
CA ASP A 74 -13.32 -12.71 -1.67
C ASP A 74 -13.37 -11.35 -2.37
N PHE A 75 -13.66 -10.27 -1.65
CA PHE A 75 -13.73 -8.92 -2.21
C PHE A 75 -12.42 -8.47 -2.83
N TYR A 76 -11.29 -8.75 -2.19
CA TYR A 76 -9.98 -8.43 -2.76
C TYR A 76 -9.61 -9.35 -3.92
N ASN A 77 -9.97 -10.64 -3.83
CA ASN A 77 -9.74 -11.62 -4.88
C ASN A 77 -10.53 -11.31 -6.16
N GLU A 78 -11.73 -10.72 -6.06
CA GLU A 78 -12.49 -10.24 -7.23
C GLU A 78 -11.83 -9.06 -7.94
N ILE A 79 -10.96 -8.31 -7.26
CA ILE A 79 -10.26 -7.16 -7.83
C ILE A 79 -8.89 -7.58 -8.39
N LEU A 80 -8.12 -8.32 -7.61
CA LEU A 80 -6.82 -8.87 -7.99
C LEU A 80 -6.80 -10.37 -7.66
N HIS A 81 -7.13 -11.19 -8.66
CA HIS A 81 -7.19 -12.63 -8.49
C HIS A 81 -5.79 -13.23 -8.60
N GLN A 82 -5.32 -13.89 -7.54
CA GLN A 82 -4.02 -14.59 -7.53
C GLN A 82 -2.87 -13.73 -8.09
N ASP A 83 -2.75 -12.50 -7.57
CA ASP A 83 -1.74 -11.52 -8.00
C ASP A 83 -1.82 -11.06 -9.47
N THR A 84 -2.87 -11.45 -10.20
CA THR A 84 -3.01 -11.21 -11.64
C THR A 84 -4.04 -10.12 -11.94
N CYS A 85 -3.65 -9.16 -12.79
CA CYS A 85 -4.59 -8.14 -13.30
C CYS A 85 -5.43 -8.74 -14.42
N HIS A 86 -6.75 -8.72 -14.25
CA HIS A 86 -7.73 -9.13 -15.25
C HIS A 86 -8.37 -7.90 -15.92
N PRO A 87 -9.15 -8.08 -17.00
CA PRO A 87 -9.74 -6.97 -17.73
C PRO A 87 -10.49 -5.95 -16.89
N TYR A 88 -11.11 -6.40 -15.78
CA TYR A 88 -11.91 -5.57 -14.88
C TYR A 88 -11.15 -5.05 -13.65
N THR A 89 -9.87 -5.39 -13.47
CA THR A 89 -9.09 -4.96 -12.30
C THR A 89 -8.99 -3.43 -12.20
N ALA A 90 -8.92 -2.75 -13.35
CA ALA A 90 -8.82 -1.29 -13.40
C ALA A 90 -10.07 -0.59 -12.83
N GLU A 91 -11.26 -1.13 -13.07
CA GLU A 91 -12.51 -0.63 -12.52
C GLU A 91 -12.60 -0.86 -11.01
N GLY A 92 -12.10 -2.01 -10.53
CA GLY A 92 -11.99 -2.34 -9.12
C GLY A 92 -11.06 -1.39 -8.32
N VAL A 93 -10.08 -0.76 -8.97
CA VAL A 93 -9.19 0.24 -8.34
C VAL A 93 -9.98 1.41 -7.75
N ALA A 94 -11.07 1.85 -8.41
CA ALA A 94 -11.90 2.93 -7.91
C ALA A 94 -12.54 2.60 -6.55
N LEU A 95 -12.95 1.34 -6.35
CA LEU A 95 -13.47 0.85 -5.07
C LEU A 95 -12.39 0.91 -3.99
N LEU A 96 -11.20 0.38 -4.27
CA LEU A 96 -10.08 0.37 -3.32
C LEU A 96 -9.63 1.79 -2.96
N ALA A 97 -9.58 2.69 -3.94
CA ALA A 97 -9.24 4.09 -3.72
C ALA A 97 -10.26 4.78 -2.80
N ALA A 98 -11.56 4.63 -3.09
CA ALA A 98 -12.64 5.19 -2.28
C ALA A 98 -12.57 4.71 -0.81
N LEU A 99 -12.33 3.40 -0.61
CA LEU A 99 -12.17 2.81 0.72
C LEU A 99 -10.90 3.28 1.43
N SER A 100 -9.79 3.40 0.70
CA SER A 100 -8.51 3.86 1.25
C SER A 100 -8.55 5.31 1.72
N VAL A 101 -9.47 6.13 1.17
CA VAL A 101 -9.56 7.55 1.50
C VAL A 101 -10.68 7.92 2.46
N ASP A 102 -11.53 6.97 2.86
CA ASP A 102 -12.65 7.24 3.75
C ASP A 102 -12.30 6.96 5.23
N GLY A 103 -12.55 7.95 6.10
CA GLY A 103 -12.24 7.84 7.52
C GLY A 103 -13.06 6.81 8.29
N ARG A 104 -14.21 6.38 7.73
CA ARG A 104 -15.06 5.33 8.32
C ARG A 104 -14.44 3.94 8.22
N VAL A 105 -13.56 3.73 7.23
CA VAL A 105 -12.87 2.44 7.05
C VAL A 105 -11.76 2.33 8.10
N PRO A 106 -11.67 1.24 8.90
CA PRO A 106 -10.64 1.13 9.94
C PRO A 106 -9.21 1.23 9.37
N PRO A 107 -8.22 1.80 10.12
CA PRO A 107 -6.85 1.97 9.62
C PRO A 107 -6.19 0.68 9.12
N GLN A 108 -6.45 -0.45 9.79
CA GLN A 108 -5.94 -1.75 9.36
C GLN A 108 -6.46 -2.14 7.96
N ILE A 109 -7.73 -1.85 7.69
CA ILE A 109 -8.35 -2.14 6.40
C ILE A 109 -7.85 -1.16 5.34
N ARG A 110 -7.69 0.14 5.67
CA ARG A 110 -7.06 1.10 4.76
C ARG A 110 -5.61 0.73 4.42
N PHE A 111 -4.86 0.18 5.37
CA PHE A 111 -3.53 -0.35 5.10
C PHE A 111 -3.60 -1.48 4.05
N GLN A 112 -4.52 -2.45 4.22
CA GLN A 112 -4.70 -3.55 3.27
C GLN A 112 -5.10 -3.06 1.88
N THR A 113 -6.02 -2.10 1.78
CA THR A 113 -6.44 -1.57 0.48
C THR A 113 -5.31 -0.82 -0.23
N VAL A 114 -4.47 -0.07 0.50
CA VAL A 114 -3.28 0.59 -0.08
C VAL A 114 -2.22 -0.43 -0.50
N VAL A 115 -2.01 -1.50 0.26
CA VAL A 115 -1.12 -2.61 -0.14
C VAL A 115 -1.62 -3.27 -1.42
N LEU A 116 -2.93 -3.53 -1.53
CA LEU A 116 -3.52 -4.11 -2.74
C LEU A 116 -3.37 -3.18 -3.96
N LEU A 117 -3.56 -1.86 -3.77
CA LEU A 117 -3.28 -0.87 -4.81
C LEU A 117 -1.80 -0.88 -5.24
N PHE A 118 -0.87 -1.08 -4.30
CA PHE A 118 0.55 -1.25 -4.61
C PHE A 118 0.81 -2.53 -5.42
N GLU A 119 0.19 -3.66 -5.04
CA GLU A 119 0.31 -4.94 -5.74
C GLU A 119 -0.22 -4.85 -7.18
N ILE A 120 -1.36 -4.20 -7.38
CA ILE A 120 -1.93 -3.90 -8.70
C ILE A 120 -0.96 -3.03 -9.51
N ALA A 121 -0.49 -1.92 -8.94
CA ALA A 121 0.39 -0.98 -9.63
C ALA A 121 1.74 -1.59 -10.05
N THR A 122 2.18 -2.63 -9.34
CA THR A 122 3.48 -3.28 -9.54
C THR A 122 3.37 -4.67 -10.18
N ALA A 123 2.18 -5.14 -10.58
CA ALA A 123 1.98 -6.49 -11.10
C ALA A 123 2.96 -6.84 -12.24
N ALA A 124 3.03 -6.01 -13.29
CA ALA A 124 3.95 -6.18 -14.41
C ALA A 124 5.44 -6.25 -13.97
N ASP A 125 5.85 -5.34 -13.07
CA ASP A 125 7.21 -5.29 -12.54
C ASP A 125 7.54 -6.56 -11.71
N ARG A 126 6.59 -7.02 -10.88
CA ARG A 126 6.75 -8.24 -10.06
C ARG A 126 6.83 -9.49 -10.93
N HIS A 127 5.92 -9.65 -11.88
CA HIS A 127 5.92 -10.77 -12.82
C HIS A 127 7.22 -10.82 -13.63
N LEU A 128 7.68 -9.66 -14.13
CA LEU A 128 8.94 -9.57 -14.85
C LEU A 128 10.14 -9.96 -13.97
N ALA A 129 10.16 -9.55 -12.70
CA ALA A 129 11.24 -9.91 -11.78
C ALA A 129 11.25 -11.41 -11.43
N GLN A 130 10.07 -12.02 -11.28
CA GLN A 130 9.91 -13.41 -10.87
C GLN A 130 10.18 -14.41 -12.00
N CYS A 131 9.75 -14.11 -13.22
CA CYS A 131 9.80 -15.06 -14.33
C CYS A 131 11.03 -14.88 -15.23
N TRP A 132 11.85 -13.84 -15.05
CA TRP A 132 12.95 -13.55 -15.95
C TRP A 132 13.91 -14.75 -16.16
N PRO A 133 14.31 -15.07 -17.42
CA PRO A 133 14.00 -14.37 -18.68
C PRO A 133 12.72 -14.86 -19.40
N ASP A 134 11.97 -15.76 -18.77
CA ASP A 134 10.76 -16.35 -19.33
C ASP A 134 9.58 -15.38 -19.27
N ILE A 135 8.57 -15.66 -20.10
CA ILE A 135 7.31 -14.90 -20.12
C ILE A 135 6.44 -15.38 -18.95
N PRO A 136 5.91 -14.49 -18.10
CA PRO A 136 5.02 -14.88 -17.02
C PRO A 136 3.75 -15.57 -17.58
N PRO A 137 3.36 -16.76 -17.07
CA PRO A 137 2.32 -17.59 -17.69
C PRO A 137 0.91 -17.00 -17.62
N HIS A 138 0.66 -16.06 -16.70
CA HIS A 138 -0.65 -15.46 -16.45
C HIS A 138 -0.65 -13.93 -16.60
N ALA A 139 0.45 -13.33 -17.04
CA ALA A 139 0.50 -11.88 -17.23
C ALA A 139 -0.39 -11.47 -18.40
N ASP A 140 -1.20 -10.43 -18.18
CA ASP A 140 -1.92 -9.70 -19.21
C ASP A 140 -1.39 -8.26 -19.23
N PRO A 141 -0.41 -7.95 -20.09
CA PRO A 141 0.24 -6.63 -20.09
C PRO A 141 -0.73 -5.48 -20.35
N GLU A 142 -1.83 -5.72 -21.09
CA GLU A 142 -2.81 -4.68 -21.37
C GLU A 142 -3.62 -4.36 -20.11
N SER A 143 -4.13 -5.40 -19.44
CA SER A 143 -4.87 -5.25 -18.19
C SER A 143 -3.99 -4.70 -17.07
N GLU A 144 -2.74 -5.15 -16.94
CA GLU A 144 -1.76 -4.61 -15.99
C GLU A 144 -1.47 -3.12 -16.26
N GLY A 145 -1.32 -2.73 -17.53
CA GLY A 145 -1.13 -1.34 -17.93
C GLY A 145 -2.32 -0.45 -17.54
N ARG A 146 -3.54 -0.88 -17.89
CA ARG A 146 -4.77 -0.15 -17.53
C ARG A 146 -4.93 -0.03 -16.01
N ALA A 147 -4.72 -1.12 -15.28
CA ALA A 147 -4.84 -1.12 -13.82
C ALA A 147 -3.79 -0.22 -13.16
N ARG A 148 -2.54 -0.25 -13.64
CA ARG A 148 -1.49 0.66 -13.18
C ARG A 148 -1.85 2.12 -13.40
N ASP A 149 -2.38 2.47 -14.56
CA ASP A 149 -2.81 3.83 -14.85
C ASP A 149 -3.99 4.26 -13.97
N ALA A 150 -4.96 3.37 -13.72
CA ALA A 150 -6.05 3.61 -12.77
C ALA A 150 -5.50 3.93 -11.37
N VAL A 151 -4.53 3.16 -10.86
CA VAL A 151 -3.91 3.44 -9.56
C VAL A 151 -3.20 4.79 -9.57
N ARG A 152 -2.48 5.13 -10.65
CA ARG A 152 -1.79 6.43 -10.80
C ARG A 152 -2.75 7.61 -10.60
N PHE A 153 -3.97 7.53 -11.13
CA PHE A 153 -4.95 8.61 -11.01
C PHE A 153 -5.41 8.85 -9.57
N CYS A 154 -5.39 7.83 -8.71
CA CYS A 154 -5.83 7.95 -7.32
C CYS A 154 -4.72 8.41 -6.35
N ILE A 155 -3.46 8.45 -6.78
CA ILE A 155 -2.30 8.79 -5.94
C ILE A 155 -2.44 10.16 -5.23
N PRO A 156 -2.88 11.25 -5.88
CA PRO A 156 -3.02 12.53 -5.20
C PRO A 156 -3.94 12.48 -3.98
N ASP A 157 -5.08 11.82 -4.10
CA ASP A 157 -6.08 11.71 -3.01
C ASP A 157 -5.57 10.81 -1.87
N LEU A 158 -4.89 9.71 -2.22
CA LEU A 158 -4.24 8.83 -1.25
C LEU A 158 -3.17 9.60 -0.44
N LEU A 159 -2.32 10.36 -1.13
CA LEU A 159 -1.24 11.12 -0.47
C LEU A 159 -1.74 12.35 0.28
N ALA A 160 -2.90 12.92 -0.08
CA ALA A 160 -3.53 14.02 0.65
C ALA A 160 -3.86 13.63 2.10
N ARG A 161 -4.06 12.33 2.37
CA ARG A 161 -4.36 11.82 3.71
C ARG A 161 -3.14 11.61 4.59
N TRP A 162 -1.92 11.74 4.05
CA TRP A 162 -0.68 11.42 4.77
C TRP A 162 -0.66 11.92 6.22
N ALA A 163 -0.99 13.20 6.43
CA ALA A 163 -0.91 13.85 7.74
C ALA A 163 -1.85 13.25 8.79
N ILE A 164 -3.00 12.72 8.39
CA ILE A 164 -4.00 12.16 9.30
C ILE A 164 -3.91 10.63 9.43
N GLU A 165 -3.13 9.98 8.58
CA GLU A 165 -2.99 8.53 8.61
C GLU A 165 -2.08 8.05 9.74
N CYS A 166 -2.38 6.85 10.25
CA CYS A 166 -1.49 6.20 11.19
C CYS A 166 -0.18 5.79 10.50
N PRO A 167 0.91 5.60 11.25
CA PRO A 167 2.21 5.43 10.61
C PRO A 167 2.33 4.19 9.71
N ALA A 168 1.62 3.10 10.00
CA ALA A 168 1.63 1.95 9.11
C ALA A 168 0.99 2.22 7.74
N VAL A 169 -0.13 2.95 7.70
CA VAL A 169 -0.73 3.39 6.43
C VAL A 169 0.22 4.35 5.72
N ARG A 170 0.93 5.24 6.44
CA ARG A 170 1.98 6.09 5.86
C ARG A 170 3.11 5.28 5.21
N LEU A 171 3.51 4.14 5.79
CA LEU A 171 4.50 3.24 5.17
C LEU A 171 3.97 2.68 3.84
N ALA A 172 2.72 2.20 3.79
CA ALA A 172 2.13 1.73 2.54
C ALA A 172 2.01 2.86 1.48
N LEU A 173 1.61 4.07 1.91
CA LEU A 173 1.59 5.26 1.05
C LEU A 173 2.99 5.67 0.56
N ALA A 174 4.03 5.43 1.36
CA ALA A 174 5.41 5.67 0.96
C ALA A 174 5.84 4.72 -0.17
N GLY A 175 5.48 3.44 -0.04
CA GLY A 175 5.70 2.44 -1.08
C GLY A 175 5.03 2.80 -2.39
N ILE A 176 3.75 3.20 -2.36
CA ILE A 176 3.03 3.55 -3.60
C ILE A 176 3.54 4.87 -4.21
N ALA A 177 4.02 5.81 -3.40
CA ALA A 177 4.60 7.07 -3.88
C ALA A 177 5.87 6.86 -4.72
N VAL A 178 6.72 5.87 -4.39
CA VAL A 178 7.92 5.56 -5.19
C VAL A 178 7.61 4.76 -6.47
N VAL A 179 6.43 4.14 -6.57
CA VAL A 179 5.96 3.50 -7.82
C VAL A 179 5.61 4.57 -8.86
N PHE A 180 5.08 5.72 -8.42
CA PHE A 180 4.67 6.85 -9.26
C PHE A 180 5.41 8.14 -8.88
N PRO A 181 6.73 8.20 -9.13
CA PRO A 181 7.53 9.35 -8.76
C PRO A 181 7.11 10.58 -9.57
N THR A 182 7.05 11.73 -8.90
CA THR A 182 6.89 13.04 -9.52
C THR A 182 7.90 13.99 -8.91
N VAL A 183 8.16 15.12 -9.60
CA VAL A 183 9.07 16.18 -9.13
C VAL A 183 8.66 16.72 -7.75
N ARG A 184 7.38 16.58 -7.37
CA ARG A 184 6.85 17.03 -6.07
C ARG A 184 6.77 15.93 -5.02
N THR A 185 6.45 14.69 -5.42
CA THR A 185 6.18 13.61 -4.46
C THR A 185 7.45 13.09 -3.80
N LEU A 186 8.55 12.95 -4.54
CA LEU A 186 9.79 12.39 -3.98
C LEU A 186 10.44 13.28 -2.92
N PRO A 187 10.66 14.60 -3.14
CA PRO A 187 11.26 15.46 -2.09
C PRO A 187 10.39 15.54 -0.83
N ALA A 188 9.06 15.60 -0.99
CA ALA A 188 8.13 15.60 0.13
C ALA A 188 8.18 14.28 0.90
N LEU A 189 8.30 13.13 0.21
CA LEU A 189 8.41 11.82 0.82
C LEU A 189 9.69 11.69 1.64
N THR A 190 10.84 12.12 1.09
CA THR A 190 12.13 12.08 1.79
C THR A 190 12.06 12.80 3.13
N SER A 191 11.53 14.03 3.16
CA SER A 191 11.38 14.80 4.40
C SER A 191 10.46 14.10 5.41
N ARG A 192 9.36 13.50 4.93
CA ARG A 192 8.39 12.81 5.80
C ARG A 192 8.91 11.50 6.40
N LEU A 193 9.85 10.83 5.72
CA LEU A 193 10.40 9.54 6.14
C LEU A 193 11.67 9.66 6.98
N GLN A 194 12.33 10.82 7.02
CA GLN A 194 13.52 11.03 7.85
C GLN A 194 13.24 10.70 9.33
N GLY A 195 12.15 11.22 9.90
CA GLY A 195 11.77 10.91 11.28
C GLY A 195 11.49 9.43 11.53
N PHE A 196 10.95 8.71 10.54
CA PHE A 196 10.76 7.25 10.65
C PHE A 196 12.09 6.50 10.68
N ALA A 197 13.06 6.90 9.83
CA ALA A 197 14.36 6.26 9.76
C ALA A 197 15.17 6.42 11.06
N GLU A 198 14.99 7.55 11.75
CA GLU A 198 15.60 7.83 13.05
C GLU A 198 14.96 7.01 14.18
N GLN A 199 13.64 6.83 14.14
CA GLN A 199 12.89 6.08 15.16
C GLN A 199 13.02 4.55 15.02
N HIS A 200 13.32 4.06 13.82
CA HIS A 200 13.41 2.63 13.53
C HIS A 200 14.85 2.23 13.15
N PRO A 201 15.56 1.47 14.03
CA PRO A 201 16.91 1.00 13.76
C PRO A 201 16.99 0.17 12.47
N GLN A 202 18.14 0.24 11.82
CA GLN A 202 18.50 -0.66 10.72
C GLN A 202 18.51 -2.12 11.20
N GLY A 203 18.15 -3.05 10.31
CA GLY A 203 18.01 -4.48 10.61
C GLY A 203 16.65 -4.85 11.20
N THR A 204 15.70 -3.90 11.23
CA THR A 204 14.29 -4.17 11.54
C THR A 204 13.47 -4.02 10.27
N ASP A 205 12.40 -4.81 10.10
CA ASP A 205 11.58 -4.78 8.87
C ASP A 205 11.10 -3.35 8.52
N ILE A 206 10.66 -2.57 9.51
CA ILE A 206 10.24 -1.18 9.31
C ILE A 206 11.45 -0.28 8.98
N GLY A 207 12.55 -0.41 9.74
CA GLY A 207 13.73 0.42 9.54
C GLY A 207 14.39 0.19 8.17
N ASP A 208 14.46 -1.05 7.72
CA ASP A 208 15.01 -1.41 6.42
C ASP A 208 14.05 -1.00 5.30
N TYR A 209 12.74 -1.17 5.48
CA TYR A 209 11.74 -0.70 4.52
C TYR A 209 11.85 0.81 4.27
N VAL A 210 11.89 1.62 5.34
CA VAL A 210 11.99 3.08 5.23
C VAL A 210 13.28 3.50 4.51
N ARG A 211 14.41 2.88 4.87
CA ARG A 211 15.71 3.14 4.22
C ARG A 211 15.68 2.77 2.74
N PHE A 212 15.07 1.64 2.40
CA PHE A 212 14.94 1.21 1.01
C PHE A 212 14.05 2.16 0.20
N VAL A 213 12.91 2.61 0.75
CA VAL A 213 12.06 3.63 0.12
C VAL A 213 12.82 4.94 -0.10
N LEU A 214 13.64 5.37 0.86
CA LEU A 214 14.49 6.56 0.71
C LEU A 214 15.51 6.42 -0.42
N ILE A 215 16.12 5.25 -0.59
CA ILE A 215 17.03 4.95 -1.71
C ILE A 215 16.28 5.03 -3.04
N LEU A 216 15.09 4.43 -3.14
CA LEU A 216 14.26 4.51 -4.34
C LEU A 216 13.83 5.95 -4.66
N ALA A 217 13.52 6.74 -3.62
CA ALA A 217 13.15 8.13 -3.77
C ALA A 217 14.31 9.03 -4.22
N ALA A 218 15.56 8.64 -4.00
CA ALA A 218 16.73 9.35 -4.51
C ALA A 218 16.91 9.18 -6.03
N GLY A 219 16.33 8.14 -6.63
CA GLY A 219 16.37 7.91 -8.07
C GLY A 219 17.75 7.52 -8.62
N ASP A 220 18.62 6.98 -7.77
CA ASP A 220 19.94 6.48 -8.16
C ASP A 220 19.86 4.96 -8.42
N ASP A 221 19.93 4.58 -9.69
CA ASP A 221 19.80 3.18 -10.12
C ASP A 221 20.93 2.29 -9.57
N GLN A 222 22.15 2.82 -9.44
CA GLN A 222 23.30 2.05 -8.97
C GLN A 222 23.20 1.79 -7.47
N HIS A 223 22.82 2.82 -6.69
CA HIS A 223 22.54 2.66 -5.27
C HIS A 223 21.33 1.75 -5.03
N THR A 224 20.28 1.87 -5.86
CA THR A 224 19.11 0.99 -5.81
C THR A 224 19.50 -0.47 -6.02
N LEU A 225 20.28 -0.77 -7.06
CA LEU A 225 20.76 -2.12 -7.32
C LEU A 225 21.62 -2.66 -6.19
N THR A 226 22.56 -1.85 -5.69
CA THR A 226 23.42 -2.24 -4.57
C THR A 226 22.61 -2.59 -3.32
N ALA A 227 21.58 -1.78 -3.01
CA ALA A 227 20.67 -2.04 -1.90
C ALA A 227 19.84 -3.31 -2.11
N VAL A 228 19.31 -3.53 -3.32
CA VAL A 228 18.59 -4.76 -3.67
C VAL A 228 19.47 -5.98 -3.42
N GLU A 229 20.69 -6.01 -3.98
CA GLU A 229 21.60 -7.16 -3.78
C GLU A 229 21.92 -7.38 -2.30
N THR A 230 22.25 -6.31 -1.57
CA THR A 230 22.60 -6.41 -0.14
C THR A 230 21.46 -6.99 0.69
N LEU A 231 20.23 -6.53 0.46
CA LEU A 231 19.05 -6.99 1.19
C LEU A 231 18.68 -8.44 0.82
N THR A 232 18.75 -8.80 -0.47
CA THR A 232 18.42 -10.16 -0.92
C THR A 232 19.48 -11.19 -0.57
N ASP A 233 20.76 -10.80 -0.49
CA ASP A 233 21.82 -11.72 -0.05
C ASP A 233 21.71 -12.03 1.47
N ALA A 234 21.11 -11.14 2.25
CA ALA A 234 21.04 -11.27 3.70
C ALA A 234 19.74 -11.91 4.22
N TYR A 235 18.56 -11.45 3.74
CA TYR A 235 17.28 -11.74 4.40
C TYR A 235 16.10 -11.99 3.45
N TRP A 236 16.15 -11.46 2.23
CA TRP A 236 15.00 -11.44 1.31
C TRP A 236 15.17 -12.41 0.15
N THR A 237 14.06 -12.89 -0.43
CA THR A 237 14.15 -13.75 -1.61
C THR A 237 14.54 -12.93 -2.82
N GLY A 238 15.74 -13.17 -3.34
CA GLY A 238 16.25 -12.53 -4.54
C GLY A 238 15.54 -12.97 -5.82
N THR A 239 15.74 -12.17 -6.86
CA THR A 239 15.31 -12.43 -8.23
C THR A 239 16.52 -12.56 -9.15
N ALA A 240 16.32 -13.03 -10.38
CA ALA A 240 17.42 -13.16 -11.34
C ALA A 240 18.18 -11.83 -11.47
N ARG A 241 19.51 -11.83 -11.25
CA ARG A 241 20.33 -10.60 -11.28
C ARG A 241 20.29 -9.85 -12.62
N ARG A 242 19.94 -10.56 -13.70
CA ARG A 242 19.76 -10.00 -15.06
C ARG A 242 18.38 -9.39 -15.31
N ALA A 243 17.42 -9.58 -14.41
CA ALA A 243 16.11 -8.93 -14.52
C ALA A 243 16.26 -7.41 -14.38
N PRO A 244 15.36 -6.60 -14.96
CA PRO A 244 15.44 -5.15 -14.90
C PRO A 244 15.50 -4.61 -13.45
N ALA A 245 16.42 -3.69 -13.19
CA ALA A 245 16.68 -3.13 -11.85
C ALA A 245 15.40 -2.68 -11.13
N ARG A 246 14.55 -1.92 -11.84
CA ARG A 246 13.27 -1.43 -11.33
C ARG A 246 12.33 -2.56 -10.93
N ALA A 247 12.19 -3.58 -11.78
CA ALA A 247 11.34 -4.74 -11.52
C ALA A 247 11.79 -5.47 -10.24
N ARG A 248 13.10 -5.69 -10.11
CA ARG A 248 13.70 -6.32 -8.92
C ARG A 248 13.48 -5.49 -7.65
N ALA A 249 13.66 -4.17 -7.75
CA ALA A 249 13.46 -3.25 -6.64
C ALA A 249 12.00 -3.21 -6.16
N LEU A 250 11.04 -3.15 -7.08
CA LEU A 250 9.61 -3.13 -6.73
C LEU A 250 9.13 -4.49 -6.20
N HIS A 251 9.70 -5.59 -6.70
CA HIS A 251 9.46 -6.91 -6.13
C HIS A 251 9.93 -7.00 -4.66
N LEU A 252 11.18 -6.58 -4.38
CA LEU A 252 11.70 -6.54 -3.02
C LEU A 252 10.86 -5.63 -2.11
N LEU A 253 10.50 -4.43 -2.61
CA LEU A 253 9.66 -3.50 -1.86
C LEU A 253 8.32 -4.12 -1.47
N GLY A 254 7.71 -4.90 -2.36
CA GLY A 254 6.48 -5.67 -2.08
C GLY A 254 6.68 -6.71 -0.97
N GLN A 255 7.76 -7.50 -1.03
CA GLN A 255 8.08 -8.46 0.03
C GLN A 255 8.22 -7.79 1.40
N MET A 256 8.95 -6.68 1.45
CA MET A 256 9.16 -5.91 2.68
C MET A 256 7.86 -5.33 3.22
N LEU A 257 6.99 -4.80 2.34
CA LEU A 257 5.69 -4.27 2.74
C LEU A 257 4.77 -5.35 3.33
N THR A 258 4.78 -6.56 2.74
CA THR A 258 4.07 -7.73 3.27
C THR A 258 4.58 -8.12 4.66
N ALA A 259 5.89 -8.14 4.87
CA ALA A 259 6.49 -8.45 6.18
C ALA A 259 6.14 -7.39 7.24
N VAL A 260 6.21 -6.10 6.89
CA VAL A 260 5.74 -5.00 7.74
C VAL A 260 4.28 -5.22 8.13
N GLY A 261 3.41 -5.55 7.17
CA GLY A 261 2.01 -5.87 7.43
C GLY A 261 1.80 -7.10 8.32
N GLY A 262 2.60 -8.14 8.15
CA GLY A 262 2.56 -9.38 8.95
C GLY A 262 2.93 -9.14 10.41
N ASN A 263 4.03 -8.42 10.66
CA ASN A 263 4.47 -8.09 12.02
C ASN A 263 3.46 -7.22 12.77
N LEU A 264 2.78 -6.33 12.06
CA LEU A 264 1.71 -5.51 12.64
C LEU A 264 0.47 -6.35 13.02
N ARG A 265 0.26 -7.53 12.41
CA ARG A 265 -0.83 -8.46 12.73
C ARG A 265 -0.49 -9.46 13.85
N LEU A 266 0.77 -9.91 13.94
CA LEU A 266 1.20 -10.99 14.84
C LEU A 266 1.43 -10.54 16.29
N GLN A 267 1.43 -9.24 16.58
CA GLN A 267 1.61 -8.70 17.94
C GLN A 267 0.25 -8.47 18.67
N ARG A 268 -0.71 -9.37 18.44
CA ARG A 268 -2.02 -9.42 19.14
C ARG A 268 -1.90 -9.96 20.55
#